data_AF-A0A7X1U0U8-F1
#
_entry.id   AF-A0A7X1U0U8-F1
#
_cell.length_a   1.000
_cell.length_b   1.000
_cell.length_c   1.000
_cell.angle_alpha   90.00
_cell.angle_beta   90.00
_cell.angle_gamma   90.00
#
_symmetry.space_group_name_H-M   'P 1'
#
loop_
_entity.id
_entity.type
_entity.pdbx_description
1 polymer ?
#
loop_
_entity_poly.entity_id
_entity_poly.type
_entity_poly.pdbx_seq_one_letter_code
_entity_poly.pdbx_strand_id
1 'polypeptide(L)'
;MRRGRPPHDDILTPREWEVLALLRDDLTYPQIALRLGISERGAKYHVLEIISKLGVSKRREASQWVTLISVLGIATGALGFLLFARFLKAWDLHQRRRSGSQAGEAPQSHVYLLAVCAVLLLATALVLLLLAANIAGRP
;
A
#
# COMPACT_ATOMS: atom_id res chain seq x y z
N MET A 1 -32.74 -18.49 -18.22
CA MET A 1 -32.30 -17.50 -17.21
C MET A 1 -30.83 -17.75 -16.90
N ARG A 2 -29.92 -16.84 -17.25
CA ARG A 2 -28.51 -16.95 -16.79
C ARG A 2 -28.52 -16.68 -15.27
N ARG A 3 -28.43 -17.73 -14.46
CA ARG A 3 -28.13 -17.58 -13.03
C ARG A 3 -26.67 -17.16 -12.93
N GLY A 4 -26.42 -15.86 -12.84
CA GLY A 4 -25.09 -15.27 -12.70
C GLY A 4 -25.04 -14.40 -11.44
N ARG A 5 -23.88 -14.37 -10.78
CA ARG A 5 -23.60 -13.44 -9.68
C ARG A 5 -23.84 -11.99 -10.18
N PRO A 6 -24.44 -11.10 -9.37
CA PRO A 6 -24.61 -9.70 -9.76
C PRO A 6 -23.27 -9.11 -10.23
N PRO A 7 -23.28 -8.24 -11.26
CA PRO A 7 -22.07 -7.55 -11.67
C PRO A 7 -21.53 -6.72 -10.50
N HIS A 8 -20.29 -6.98 -10.18
CA HIS A 8 -19.42 -6.22 -9.28
C HIS A 8 -18.50 -5.30 -10.09
N ASP A 9 -18.20 -4.12 -9.54
CA ASP A 9 -17.40 -3.07 -10.20
C ASP A 9 -15.88 -3.34 -10.15
N ASP A 10 -15.46 -4.44 -9.50
CA ASP A 10 -14.06 -4.82 -9.33
C ASP A 10 -13.70 -6.08 -10.14
N ILE A 11 -12.41 -6.32 -10.34
CA ILE A 11 -11.86 -7.48 -11.06
C ILE A 11 -12.25 -8.79 -10.37
N LEU A 12 -12.29 -8.78 -9.02
CA LEU A 12 -12.63 -9.93 -8.19
C LEU A 12 -13.86 -9.64 -7.33
N THR A 13 -14.66 -10.67 -7.10
CA THR A 13 -15.81 -10.62 -6.16
C THR A 13 -15.32 -10.45 -4.73
N PRO A 14 -16.14 -9.89 -3.81
CA PRO A 14 -15.76 -9.76 -2.40
C PRO A 14 -15.24 -11.08 -1.80
N ARG A 15 -15.91 -12.19 -2.13
CA ARG A 15 -15.50 -13.53 -1.70
C ARG A 15 -14.17 -13.99 -2.31
N GLU A 16 -13.88 -13.62 -3.55
CA GLU A 16 -12.60 -13.93 -4.19
C GLU A 16 -11.47 -13.06 -3.63
N TRP A 17 -11.74 -11.82 -3.21
CA TRP A 17 -10.79 -11.00 -2.48
C TRP A 17 -10.41 -11.60 -1.13
N GLU A 18 -11.38 -12.13 -0.37
CA GLU A 18 -11.11 -12.87 0.87
C GLU A 18 -10.19 -14.08 0.62
N VAL A 19 -10.49 -14.87 -0.43
CA VAL A 19 -9.66 -16.03 -0.80
C VAL A 19 -8.26 -15.59 -1.23
N LEU A 20 -8.14 -14.50 -1.99
CA LEU A 20 -6.85 -13.96 -2.42
C LEU A 20 -6.01 -13.47 -1.22
N ALA A 21 -6.63 -12.89 -0.20
CA ALA A 21 -5.94 -12.51 1.03
C ALA A 21 -5.35 -13.73 1.74
N LEU A 22 -6.12 -14.81 1.88
CA LEU A 22 -5.63 -16.05 2.49
C LEU A 22 -4.56 -16.74 1.62
N LEU A 23 -4.64 -16.61 0.29
CA LEU A 23 -3.58 -17.09 -0.61
C LEU A 23 -2.26 -16.34 -0.42
N ARG A 24 -2.30 -15.04 -0.10
CA ARG A 24 -1.11 -14.22 0.19
C ARG A 24 -0.42 -14.64 1.47
N ASP A 25 -1.19 -15.14 2.44
CA ASP A 25 -0.69 -15.73 3.68
C ASP A 25 -0.21 -17.18 3.48
N ASP A 26 -0.10 -17.64 2.23
CA ASP A 26 0.32 -18.98 1.83
C ASP A 26 -0.60 -20.14 2.28
N LEU A 27 -1.84 -19.88 2.71
CA LEU A 27 -2.76 -20.93 3.18
C LEU A 27 -3.12 -21.93 2.07
N THR A 28 -3.13 -23.21 2.45
CA THR A 28 -3.55 -24.34 1.59
C THR A 28 -5.07 -24.36 1.39
N TYR A 29 -5.57 -25.07 0.37
CA TYR A 29 -7.02 -25.16 0.11
C TYR A 29 -7.83 -25.66 1.31
N PRO A 30 -7.38 -26.68 2.09
CA PRO A 30 -8.07 -27.08 3.32
C PRO A 30 -8.11 -25.97 4.39
N GLN A 31 -7.02 -25.21 4.55
CA GLN A 31 -6.98 -24.12 5.52
C GLN A 31 -7.87 -22.94 5.11
N ILE A 32 -7.88 -22.60 3.81
CA ILE A 32 -8.80 -21.59 3.24
C ILE A 32 -10.25 -22.04 3.45
N ALA A 33 -10.55 -23.30 3.15
CA ALA A 33 -11.87 -23.89 3.31
C ALA A 33 -12.35 -23.83 4.76
N LEU A 34 -11.49 -24.22 5.70
CA LEU A 34 -11.75 -24.14 7.14
C LEU A 34 -12.02 -22.70 7.60
N ARG A 35 -11.20 -21.75 7.15
CA ARG A 35 -11.32 -20.34 7.57
C ARG A 35 -12.57 -19.66 7.03
N LEU A 36 -13.01 -20.04 5.83
CA LEU A 36 -14.17 -19.46 5.16
C LEU A 36 -15.47 -20.26 5.35
N GLY A 37 -15.42 -21.41 6.02
CA GLY A 37 -16.58 -22.28 6.24
C GLY A 37 -17.13 -22.90 4.96
N ILE A 38 -16.26 -23.23 4.00
CA ILE A 38 -16.63 -23.83 2.70
C ILE A 38 -15.97 -25.20 2.51
N SER A 39 -16.34 -25.93 1.45
CA SER A 39 -15.63 -27.17 1.10
C SER A 39 -14.27 -26.87 0.47
N GLU A 40 -13.32 -27.81 0.59
CA GLU A 40 -12.02 -27.71 -0.10
C GLU A 40 -12.18 -27.58 -1.61
N ARG A 41 -13.15 -28.30 -2.19
CA ARG A 41 -13.51 -28.15 -3.61
C ARG A 41 -13.97 -26.72 -3.93
N GLY A 42 -14.75 -26.10 -3.04
CA GLY A 42 -15.18 -24.71 -3.16
C GLY A 42 -14.01 -23.73 -3.09
N ALA A 43 -13.09 -23.94 -2.14
CA ALA A 43 -11.86 -23.14 -2.06
C ALA A 43 -11.03 -23.25 -3.35
N LYS A 44 -10.81 -24.48 -3.84
CA LYS A 44 -10.11 -24.73 -5.10
C LYS A 44 -10.78 -24.04 -6.29
N TYR A 45 -12.12 -24.08 -6.35
CA TYR A 45 -12.88 -23.39 -7.39
C TYR A 45 -12.62 -21.88 -7.37
N HIS A 46 -12.71 -21.24 -6.20
CA HIS A 46 -12.43 -19.81 -6.07
C HIS A 46 -10.99 -19.46 -6.48
N VAL A 47 -10.00 -20.27 -6.13
CA VAL A 47 -8.60 -20.04 -6.54
C VAL A 47 -8.45 -20.11 -8.06
N LEU A 48 -9.12 -21.03 -8.73
CA LEU A 48 -9.07 -21.13 -10.20
C LEU A 48 -9.74 -19.95 -10.89
N GLU A 49 -10.89 -19.48 -10.38
CA GLU A 49 -11.55 -18.27 -10.86
C GLU A 49 -10.65 -17.04 -10.69
N ILE A 50 -9.98 -16.91 -9.54
CA ILE A 50 -9.01 -15.83 -9.30
C ILE A 50 -7.87 -15.88 -10.32
N ILE A 51 -7.25 -17.05 -10.51
CA ILE A 51 -6.17 -17.24 -11.50
C ILE A 51 -6.63 -16.81 -12.90
N SER A 52 -7.84 -17.23 -13.29
CA SER A 52 -8.43 -16.86 -14.58
C SER A 52 -8.70 -15.36 -14.71
N LYS A 53 -9.29 -14.73 -13.69
CA LYS A 53 -9.64 -13.30 -13.71
C LYS A 53 -8.43 -12.39 -13.64
N LEU A 54 -7.38 -12.80 -12.93
CA LEU A 54 -6.13 -12.07 -12.83
C LEU A 54 -5.20 -12.30 -14.04
N GLY A 55 -5.53 -13.25 -14.93
CA GLY A 55 -4.73 -13.56 -16.12
C GLY A 55 -3.37 -14.19 -15.81
N VAL A 56 -3.22 -14.78 -14.61
CA VAL A 56 -1.98 -15.46 -14.18
C VAL A 56 -2.08 -16.95 -14.44
N SER A 57 -0.96 -17.67 -14.43
CA SER A 57 -0.94 -19.10 -14.73
C SER A 57 -0.83 -19.98 -13.49
N LYS A 58 -0.30 -19.44 -12.39
CA LYS A 58 0.04 -20.23 -11.19
C LYS A 58 -0.57 -19.64 -9.94
N ARG A 59 -0.89 -20.50 -8.96
CA ARG A 59 -1.28 -20.11 -7.60
C ARG A 59 -0.30 -19.10 -7.00
N ARG A 60 1.00 -19.33 -7.19
CA ARG A 60 2.04 -18.43 -6.68
C ARG A 60 1.98 -17.05 -7.31
N GLU A 61 1.76 -16.97 -8.61
CA GLU A 61 1.59 -15.69 -9.31
C GLU A 61 0.33 -14.96 -8.81
N ALA A 62 -0.76 -15.69 -8.57
CA ALA A 62 -1.96 -15.11 -7.96
C ALA A 62 -1.66 -14.58 -6.54
N SER A 63 -0.96 -15.34 -5.69
CA SER A 63 -0.58 -14.88 -4.35
C SER A 63 0.30 -13.64 -4.37
N GLN A 64 1.14 -13.47 -5.40
CA GLN A 64 2.03 -12.33 -5.56
C GLN A 64 1.40 -11.18 -6.36
N TRP A 65 0.14 -11.32 -6.78
CA TRP A 65 -0.50 -10.32 -7.62
C TRP A 65 -0.76 -9.03 -6.83
N VAL A 66 -0.36 -7.90 -7.42
CA VAL A 66 -0.50 -6.56 -6.83
C VAL A 66 -1.14 -5.63 -7.85
N THR A 67 -2.03 -4.75 -7.40
CA THR A 67 -2.64 -3.71 -8.24
C THR A 67 -1.64 -2.59 -8.55
N LEU A 68 -1.75 -1.99 -9.74
CA LEU A 68 -0.95 -0.83 -10.13
C LEU A 68 -1.04 0.33 -9.12
N ILE A 69 -2.23 0.54 -8.55
CA ILE A 69 -2.47 1.55 -7.49
C ILE A 69 -1.57 1.31 -6.27
N SER A 70 -1.42 0.05 -5.85
CA SER A 70 -0.56 -0.31 -4.71
C SER A 70 0.92 -0.08 -5.02
N VAL A 71 1.36 -0.42 -6.24
CA VAL A 71 2.75 -0.21 -6.68
C VAL A 71 3.09 1.28 -6.76
N LEU A 72 2.20 2.08 -7.34
CA LEU A 72 2.37 3.52 -7.44
C LEU A 72 2.41 4.18 -6.05
N GLY A 73 1.57 3.74 -5.10
CA GLY A 73 1.62 4.22 -3.72
C GLY A 73 2.98 3.97 -3.06
N ILE A 74 3.52 2.76 -3.19
CA ILE A 74 4.85 2.40 -2.63
C ILE A 74 5.96 3.23 -3.29
N ALA A 75 5.95 3.35 -4.63
CA ALA A 75 6.96 4.10 -5.36
C ALA A 75 6.96 5.60 -4.99
N THR A 76 5.77 6.19 -4.88
CA THR A 76 5.62 7.62 -4.52
C THR A 76 6.08 7.88 -3.10
N GLY A 77 5.75 6.99 -2.15
CA GLY A 77 6.23 7.05 -0.78
C GLY A 77 7.76 6.92 -0.66
N ALA A 78 8.34 5.94 -1.36
CA ALA A 78 9.79 5.73 -1.37
C ALA A 78 10.55 6.92 -1.97
N LEU A 79 10.03 7.48 -3.08
CA LEU A 79 10.62 8.68 -3.70
C LEU A 79 10.54 9.89 -2.76
N GLY A 80 9.39 10.12 -2.12
CA GLY A 80 9.22 11.19 -1.13
C GLY A 80 10.20 11.05 0.04
N PHE A 81 10.36 9.83 0.57
CA PHE A 81 11.31 9.54 1.65
C PHE A 81 12.77 9.82 1.23
N LEU A 82 13.18 9.39 0.03
CA LEU A 82 14.53 9.63 -0.47
C LEU A 82 14.83 11.12 -0.67
N LEU A 83 13.88 11.87 -1.25
CA LEU A 83 13.99 13.32 -1.41
C LEU A 83 14.09 14.02 -0.05
N PHE A 84 13.29 13.60 0.93
CA PHE A 84 13.33 14.13 2.28
C PHE A 84 14.66 13.82 2.99
N ALA A 85 15.17 12.59 2.90
CA ALA A 85 16.47 12.22 3.48
C ALA A 85 17.63 13.03 2.86
N ARG A 86 17.58 13.29 1.54
CA ARG A 86 18.55 14.17 0.88
C ARG A 86 18.44 15.61 1.36
N PHE A 87 17.21 16.11 1.56
CA PHE A 87 16.97 17.44 2.11
C PHE A 87 17.56 17.58 3.52
N LEU A 88 17.30 16.63 4.43
CA LEU A 88 17.86 16.64 5.78
C LEU A 88 19.39 16.69 5.77
N LYS A 89 20.02 15.90 4.91
CA LYS A 89 21.48 15.87 4.78
C LYS A 89 22.04 17.19 4.23
N ALA A 90 21.37 17.78 3.24
CA ALA A 90 21.74 19.10 2.71
C ALA A 90 21.56 20.21 3.76
N TRP A 91 20.50 20.12 4.55
CA TRP A 91 20.22 21.05 5.65
C TRP A 91 21.28 20.96 6.75
N ASP A 92 21.66 19.75 7.19
CA ASP A 92 22.75 19.54 8.17
C ASP A 92 24.07 20.15 7.67
N LEU A 93 24.42 19.91 6.40
CA LEU A 93 25.62 20.50 5.78
C LEU A 93 25.56 22.03 5.76
N HIS A 94 24.39 22.62 5.47
CA HIS A 94 24.21 24.07 5.49
C HIS A 94 24.37 24.65 6.89
N GLN A 95 23.80 23.98 7.91
CA GLN A 95 23.92 24.40 9.31
C GLN A 95 25.37 24.32 9.81
N ARG A 96 26.11 23.25 9.49
CA ARG A 96 27.54 23.13 9.84
C ARG A 96 28.38 24.26 9.25
N ARG A 97 28.11 24.66 8.00
CA ARG A 97 28.80 25.80 7.36
C ARG A 97 28.48 27.14 8.04
N ARG A 98 27.23 27.38 8.45
CA ARG A 98 26.85 28.61 9.18
C ARG A 98 27.41 28.66 10.60
N SER A 99 27.45 27.54 11.31
CA SER A 99 27.98 27.47 12.68
C SER A 99 29.46 27.83 12.77
N GLY A 100 30.22 27.71 11.68
CA GLY A 100 31.62 28.15 11.61
C GLY A 100 31.82 29.64 11.31
N SER A 101 30.78 30.37 10.91
CA SER A 101 30.91 31.74 10.37
C SER A 101 30.18 32.84 11.16
N GLN A 102 29.26 32.52 12.09
CA GLN A 102 28.53 33.52 12.87
C GLN A 102 28.37 33.09 14.34
N ALA A 103 29.26 33.56 15.21
CA ALA A 103 28.92 33.76 16.62
C ALA A 103 28.20 35.12 16.70
N GLY A 104 26.86 35.16 16.66
CA GLY A 104 26.16 36.42 16.90
C GLY A 104 24.66 36.55 16.58
N GLU A 105 24.07 35.82 15.63
CA GLU A 105 22.68 36.09 15.23
C GLU A 105 21.83 34.83 15.02
N ALA A 106 20.68 34.75 15.70
CA ALA A 106 19.54 33.88 15.37
C ALA A 106 18.24 34.63 15.72
N PRO A 107 17.15 34.54 14.92
CA PRO A 107 16.23 33.40 15.06
C PRO A 107 15.35 33.05 13.81
N GLN A 108 15.86 33.01 12.58
CA GLN A 108 15.05 32.63 11.40
C GLN A 108 15.08 31.13 11.01
N SER A 109 16.02 30.34 11.54
CA SER A 109 16.19 28.91 11.22
C SER A 109 15.07 28.01 11.77
N HIS A 110 14.41 28.41 12.87
CA HIS A 110 13.31 27.64 13.47
C HIS A 110 12.05 27.64 12.60
N VAL A 111 11.78 28.73 11.87
CA VAL A 111 10.59 28.86 11.02
C VAL A 111 10.66 27.88 9.83
N TYR A 112 11.85 27.71 9.25
CA TYR A 112 12.06 26.75 8.15
C TYR A 112 11.94 25.30 8.63
N LEU A 113 12.47 24.96 9.80
CA LEU A 113 12.35 23.62 10.36
C LEU A 113 10.88 23.29 10.67
N LEU A 114 10.14 24.24 11.25
CA LEU A 114 8.71 24.09 11.52
C LEU A 114 7.91 23.95 10.22
N ALA A 115 8.21 24.74 9.18
CA ALA A 115 7.55 24.64 7.89
C ALA A 115 7.80 23.28 7.21
N VAL A 116 9.04 22.79 7.24
CA VAL A 116 9.39 21.46 6.69
C VAL A 116 8.71 20.34 7.47
N CYS A 117 8.76 20.39 8.81
CA CYS A 117 8.04 19.43 9.66
C CYS A 117 6.53 19.44 9.37
N ALA A 118 5.92 20.61 9.22
CA ALA A 118 4.50 20.74 8.89
C ALA A 118 4.17 20.11 7.52
N VAL A 119 4.97 20.38 6.49
CA VAL A 119 4.75 19.80 5.14
C VAL A 119 4.87 18.27 5.16
N LEU A 120 5.82 17.72 5.90
CA LEU A 120 6.00 16.27 6.01
C LEU A 120 4.90 15.60 6.81
N LEU A 121 4.45 16.23 7.90
CA LEU A 121 3.31 15.75 8.67
C LEU A 121 2.05 15.74 7.83
N LEU A 122 1.80 16.79 7.05
CA LEU A 122 0.65 16.87 6.14
C LEU A 122 0.73 15.84 5.01
N ALA A 123 1.91 15.64 4.40
CA ALA A 123 2.11 14.64 3.37
C ALA A 123 1.91 13.21 3.92
N THR A 124 2.42 12.93 5.12
CA THR A 124 2.27 11.63 5.78
C THR A 124 0.81 11.38 6.16
N ALA A 125 0.12 12.39 6.70
CA ALA A 125 -1.30 12.31 7.02
C ALA A 125 -2.16 12.05 5.77
N LEU A 126 -1.87 12.72 4.65
CA LEU A 126 -2.59 12.51 3.39
C LEU A 126 -2.41 11.08 2.86
N VAL A 127 -1.18 10.54 2.88
CA VAL A 127 -0.91 9.16 2.47
C VAL A 127 -1.66 8.15 3.34
N LEU A 128 -1.66 8.34 4.67
CA LEU A 128 -2.42 7.49 5.59
C LEU A 128 -3.93 7.58 5.33
N LEU A 129 -4.45 8.77 5.01
CA LEU A 129 -5.86 8.98 4.70
C LEU A 129 -6.27 8.25 3.41
N LEU A 130 -5.43 8.31 2.37
CA LEU A 130 -5.65 7.61 1.11
C LEU A 130 -5.57 6.08 1.28
N LEU A 131 -4.63 5.60 2.08
CA LEU A 131 -4.53 4.18 2.46
C LEU A 131 -5.77 3.72 3.24
N ALA A 132 -6.21 4.49 4.23
CA ALA A 132 -7.39 4.19 5.03
C ALA A 132 -8.66 4.18 4.17
N ALA A 133 -8.82 5.15 3.26
CA ALA A 133 -9.94 5.20 2.32
C ALA A 133 -9.96 4.00 1.36
N ASN A 134 -8.79 3.54 0.91
CA ASN A 134 -8.67 2.36 0.05
C ASN A 134 -8.94 1.03 0.79
N ILE A 135 -8.71 0.98 2.10
CA ILE A 135 -9.05 -0.17 2.94
C ILE A 135 -10.55 -0.17 3.26
N ALA A 136 -11.12 0.99 3.61
CA ALA A 136 -12.52 1.15 4.00
C ALA A 136 -13.52 1.09 2.81
N GLY A 137 -13.07 1.42 1.60
CA GLY A 137 -13.88 1.36 0.37
C GLY A 137 -14.06 -0.04 -0.23
N ARG A 138 -13.69 -1.11 0.49
CA ARG A 138 -13.89 -2.49 0.05
C ARG A 138 -15.20 -3.04 0.64
N PRO A 139 -16.28 -3.16 -0.14
CA PRO A 139 -17.49 -3.87 0.29
C PRO A 139 -17.26 -5.37 0.46
#